data_AF-A0A7V4UWU3-F1
#
_entry.id   AF-A0A7V4UWU3-F1
#
_cell.length_a   1.000
_cell.length_b   1.000
_cell.length_c   1.000
_cell.angle_alpha   90.00
_cell.angle_beta   90.00
_cell.angle_gamma   90.00
#
_symmetry.space_group_name_H-M   'P 1'
#
loop_
_entity.id
_entity.type
_entity.pdbx_description
1 polymer ?
#
loop_
_entity_poly.entity_id
_entity_poly.type
_entity_poly.pdbx_seq_one_letter_code
_entity_poly.pdbx_strand_id
1 'polypeptide(L)'
;MMFKKVFLLLFALLAVGFFFYFDLSSYLTIEALKANRQSLVEYYAGHQVMTVAGFMALYILQTALSLPGAAILSLAAGAIFGALLGTFSAVIAATIG
;
A
#
# COMPACT_ATOMS: atom_id res chain seq x y z
N MET A 1 -17.32 25.51 -4.51
CA MET A 1 -17.01 24.23 -5.19
C MET A 1 -15.54 24.10 -5.63
N MET A 2 -14.87 25.15 -6.12
CA MET A 2 -13.44 25.10 -6.52
C MET A 2 -12.45 24.87 -5.36
N PHE A 3 -12.67 25.47 -4.18
CA PHE A 3 -11.74 25.37 -3.04
C PHE A 3 -11.48 23.93 -2.57
N LYS A 4 -12.51 23.07 -2.57
CA LYS A 4 -12.38 21.65 -2.20
C LYS A 4 -11.54 20.85 -3.20
N LYS A 5 -11.67 21.16 -4.49
CA LYS A 5 -10.89 20.52 -5.56
C LYS A 5 -9.43 20.96 -5.53
N VAL A 6 -9.18 22.24 -5.28
CA VAL A 6 -7.82 22.78 -5.12
C VAL A 6 -7.14 22.17 -3.90
N PHE A 7 -7.85 22.06 -2.77
CA PHE A 7 -7.33 21.40 -1.58
C PHE A 7 -6.99 19.92 -1.81
N LEU A 8 -7.88 19.17 -2.47
CA LEU A 8 -7.63 17.77 -2.84
C LEU A 8 -6.42 17.61 -3.76
N LEU A 9 -6.28 18.49 -4.77
CA LEU A 9 -5.13 18.49 -5.67
C LEU A 9 -3.82 18.79 -4.93
N LEU A 10 -3.83 19.78 -4.03
CA LEU A 10 -2.65 20.14 -3.23
C LEU A 10 -2.26 19.00 -2.29
N PHE A 11 -3.25 18.35 -1.67
CA PHE A 11 -3.01 17.18 -0.82
C PHE A 11 -2.42 16.01 -1.61
N ALA A 12 -2.98 15.71 -2.79
CA ALA A 12 -2.45 14.66 -3.66
C ALA A 12 -1.02 14.96 -4.11
N LEU A 13 -0.71 16.20 -4.52
CA LEU A 13 0.64 16.63 -4.90
C LEU A 13 1.63 16.51 -3.73
N LEU A 14 1.23 16.89 -2.52
CA LEU A 14 2.07 16.73 -1.33
C LEU A 14 2.31 15.27 -0.98
N ALA A 15 1.28 14.42 -1.07
CA ALA A 15 1.40 12.99 -0.80
C ALA A 15 2.32 12.29 -1.81
N VAL A 16 2.20 12.62 -3.10
CA VAL A 16 3.10 12.16 -4.16
C VAL A 16 4.53 12.68 -3.92
N GLY A 17 4.68 13.97 -3.57
CA GLY A 17 5.98 14.56 -3.26
C GLY A 17 6.67 13.88 -2.08
N PHE A 18 5.93 13.55 -1.02
CA PHE A 18 6.42 12.77 0.11
C PHE A 18 6.85 11.37 -0.32
N PHE A 19 6.05 10.68 -1.15
CA PHE A 19 6.37 9.34 -1.62
C PHE A 19 7.72 9.29 -2.35
N PHE A 20 7.99 10.25 -3.23
CA PHE A 20 9.27 10.36 -3.92
C PHE A 20 10.40 10.87 -3.00
N TYR A 21 10.11 11.78 -2.06
CA TYR A 21 11.11 12.29 -1.13
C TYR A 21 11.65 11.21 -0.17
N PHE A 22 10.78 10.31 0.30
CA PHE A 22 11.16 9.19 1.16
C PHE A 22 11.70 7.97 0.40
N ASP A 23 11.80 8.06 -0.94
CA ASP A 23 12.18 6.97 -1.84
C ASP A 23 11.45 5.66 -1.51
N LEU A 24 10.14 5.77 -1.26
CA LEU A 24 9.29 4.63 -0.94
C LEU A 24 9.26 3.59 -2.08
N SER A 25 9.57 4.03 -3.30
CA SER A 25 9.86 3.18 -4.46
C SER A 25 10.91 2.12 -4.19
N SER A 26 11.98 2.45 -3.47
CA SER A 26 13.06 1.51 -3.13
C SER A 26 12.59 0.39 -2.19
N TYR A 27 11.61 0.69 -1.33
CA TYR A 27 10.98 -0.28 -0.43
C TYR A 27 9.92 -1.14 -1.12
N LEU A 28 9.31 -0.65 -2.21
CA LEU A 28 8.39 -1.40 -3.05
C LEU A 28 9.14 -2.23 -4.10
N THR A 29 10.11 -3.01 -3.64
CA THR A 29 10.90 -3.95 -4.46
C THR A 29 10.72 -5.37 -3.96
N ILE A 30 10.90 -6.36 -4.85
CA ILE A 30 10.79 -7.79 -4.47
C ILE A 30 11.88 -8.14 -3.46
N GLU A 31 13.07 -7.54 -3.61
CA GLU A 31 14.22 -7.72 -2.73
C GLU A 31 13.89 -7.25 -1.31
N ALA A 32 13.35 -6.03 -1.15
CA ALA A 32 12.96 -5.49 0.15
C ALA A 32 11.83 -6.31 0.79
N LEU A 33 10.84 -6.72 -0.01
CA LEU A 33 9.75 -7.57 0.45
C LEU A 33 10.29 -8.92 0.95
N LYS A 34 11.20 -9.55 0.20
CA LYS A 34 11.81 -10.83 0.58
C LYS A 34 12.65 -10.71 1.85
N ALA A 35 13.43 -9.64 1.98
CA ALA A 35 14.27 -9.38 3.15
C ALA A 35 13.43 -9.18 4.42
N ASN A 36 12.28 -8.51 4.33
CA ASN A 36 11.41 -8.20 5.47
C ASN A 36 10.24 -9.17 5.64
N ARG A 37 10.07 -10.14 4.73
CA ARG A 37 8.90 -11.05 4.71
C ARG A 37 8.68 -11.72 6.05
N GLN A 38 9.75 -12.27 6.64
CA GLN A 38 9.64 -13.02 7.89
C GLN A 38 9.12 -12.12 9.02
N SER A 39 9.71 -10.93 9.20
CA SER A 39 9.26 -9.96 10.21
C SER A 39 7.84 -9.47 9.97
N LEU A 40 7.42 -9.28 8.71
CA LEU A 40 6.04 -8.90 8.37
C LEU A 40 5.03 -10.01 8.69
N VAL A 41 5.39 -11.26 8.44
CA VAL A 41 4.54 -12.42 8.78
C VAL A 41 4.44 -12.60 10.29
N GLU A 42 5.53 -12.43 11.03
CA GLU A 42 5.53 -12.46 12.51
C GLU A 42 4.68 -11.32 13.09
N TYR A 43 4.80 -10.11 12.55
CA TYR A 43 3.96 -8.98 12.97
C TYR A 43 2.48 -9.21 12.65
N TYR A 44 2.18 -9.76 11.46
CA TYR A 44 0.83 -10.14 11.07
C TYR A 44 0.23 -11.15 12.05
N ALA A 45 1.00 -12.15 12.49
CA ALA A 45 0.53 -13.14 13.45
C ALA A 45 0.11 -12.52 14.79
N GLY A 46 0.77 -11.45 15.24
CA GLY A 46 0.42 -10.72 16.45
C GLY A 46 -0.69 -9.67 16.27
N HIS A 47 -0.84 -9.09 15.07
CA HIS A 47 -1.70 -7.95 14.81
C HIS A 47 -2.41 -8.03 13.44
N GLN A 48 -3.19 -9.10 13.23
CA GLN A 48 -3.80 -9.40 11.93
C GLN A 48 -4.65 -8.25 11.37
N VAL A 49 -5.60 -7.75 12.18
CA VAL A 49 -6.53 -6.69 11.76
C VAL A 49 -5.79 -5.39 11.44
N MET A 50 -4.83 -5.00 12.28
CA MET A 50 -4.07 -3.77 12.11
C MET A 50 -3.20 -3.83 10.84
N THR A 51 -2.57 -4.98 10.60
CA THR A 51 -1.70 -5.19 9.43
C THR A 51 -2.51 -5.16 8.13
N VAL A 52 -3.67 -5.82 8.10
CA VAL A 52 -4.54 -5.83 6.91
C VAL A 52 -5.10 -4.43 6.65
N ALA A 53 -5.60 -3.74 7.69
CA ALA A 53 -6.12 -2.38 7.55
C ALA A 53 -5.03 -1.40 7.07
N GLY A 54 -3.82 -1.49 7.62
CA GLY A 54 -2.68 -0.69 7.19
C GLY A 54 -2.27 -0.98 5.74
N PHE A 55 -2.20 -2.25 5.35
CA PHE A 55 -1.95 -2.65 3.97
C PHE A 55 -2.99 -2.10 3.01
N MET A 56 -4.29 -2.25 3.34
CA MET A 56 -5.37 -1.75 2.48
C MET A 56 -5.32 -0.23 2.35
N ALA A 57 -5.05 0.51 3.43
CA ALA A 57 -4.90 1.97 3.37
C ALA A 57 -3.73 2.37 2.45
N LEU A 58 -2.58 1.70 2.56
CA LEU A 58 -1.43 1.94 1.69
C LEU A 58 -1.74 1.64 0.22
N TYR A 59 -2.42 0.53 -0.05
CA TYR A 59 -2.79 0.13 -1.41
C TYR A 59 -3.82 1.11 -2.02
N ILE A 60 -4.84 1.52 -1.24
CA ILE A 60 -5.81 2.54 -1.65
C ILE A 60 -5.09 3.83 -2.03
N LEU A 61 -4.19 4.32 -1.16
CA LEU A 61 -3.43 5.54 -1.44
C LEU A 61 -2.54 5.38 -2.68
N GLN A 62 -1.87 4.24 -2.82
CA GLN A 62 -1.05 3.94 -3.99
C GLN A 62 -1.90 3.96 -5.27
N THR A 63 -3.09 3.37 -5.25
CA THR A 63 -3.99 3.29 -6.41
C THR A 63 -4.62 4.65 -6.73
N ALA A 64 -5.16 5.34 -5.72
CA ALA A 64 -5.79 6.65 -5.85
C ALA A 64 -4.81 7.73 -6.34
N LEU A 65 -3.54 7.64 -5.94
CA LEU A 65 -2.46 8.53 -6.40
C LEU A 65 -1.74 7.99 -7.64
N SER A 66 -2.14 6.81 -8.15
CA SER A 66 -1.55 6.13 -9.32
C SER A 66 -0.02 5.99 -9.21
N LEU A 67 0.47 5.69 -8.02
CA LEU A 67 1.89 5.52 -7.73
C LEU A 67 2.41 4.17 -8.26
N PRO A 68 3.71 4.04 -8.59
CA PRO A 68 4.29 2.76 -8.98
C PRO A 68 4.33 1.76 -7.80
N GLY A 69 4.32 0.46 -8.10
CA GLY A 69 4.49 -0.60 -7.08
C GLY A 69 3.23 -1.42 -6.74
N ALA A 70 2.11 -1.20 -7.43
CA ALA A 70 0.88 -1.99 -7.26
C ALA A 70 1.09 -3.51 -7.36
N ALA A 71 1.93 -3.94 -8.30
CA ALA A 71 2.27 -5.35 -8.47
C ALA A 71 3.00 -5.92 -7.24
N ILE A 72 3.93 -5.16 -6.66
CA ILE A 72 4.68 -5.57 -5.47
C ILE A 72 3.77 -5.62 -4.25
N LEU A 73 2.88 -4.64 -4.08
CA LEU A 73 1.85 -4.67 -3.02
C LEU A 73 0.92 -5.88 -3.16
N SER A 74 0.49 -6.20 -4.37
CA SER A 74 -0.33 -7.40 -4.63
C SER A 74 0.41 -8.69 -4.27
N LEU A 75 1.68 -8.80 -4.64
CA LEU A 75 2.54 -9.93 -4.26
C LEU A 75 2.77 -10.00 -2.75
N ALA A 76 2.97 -8.85 -2.09
CA ALA A 76 3.10 -8.76 -0.64
C ALA A 76 1.84 -9.25 0.07
N ALA A 77 0.65 -8.88 -0.42
CA ALA A 77 -0.62 -9.35 0.11
C ALA A 77 -0.69 -10.89 0.12
N GLY A 78 -0.38 -11.52 -1.03
CA GLY A 78 -0.36 -12.97 -1.14
C GLY A 78 0.71 -13.63 -0.29
N ALA A 79 1.89 -13.01 -0.18
CA ALA A 79 3.03 -13.55 0.55
C ALA A 79 2.88 -13.47 2.08
N ILE A 80 2.16 -12.46 2.59
CA ILE A 80 1.99 -12.17 4.03
C ILE A 80 0.66 -12.72 4.55
N PHE A 81 -0.45 -12.46 3.83
CA PHE A 81 -1.80 -12.84 4.27
C PHE A 81 -2.27 -14.18 3.70
N GLY A 82 -1.53 -14.75 2.75
CA GLY A 82 -1.94 -15.93 1.99
C GLY A 82 -2.80 -15.56 0.77
N ALA A 83 -3.00 -16.52 -0.13
CA ALA A 83 -3.64 -16.27 -1.42
C ALA A 83 -5.07 -15.73 -1.33
N LEU A 84 -5.90 -16.28 -0.42
CA LEU A 84 -7.31 -15.89 -0.26
C LEU A 84 -7.47 -14.49 0.33
N LEU A 85 -6.94 -14.27 1.54
CA LEU A 85 -7.05 -12.97 2.23
C LEU A 85 -6.25 -11.88 1.51
N GLY A 86 -5.08 -12.22 0.96
CA GLY A 86 -4.28 -11.30 0.17
C GLY A 86 -4.99 -10.82 -1.07
N THR A 87 -5.60 -11.73 -1.85
CA THR A 87 -6.36 -11.34 -3.05
C THR A 87 -7.59 -10.52 -2.68
N PHE A 88 -8.34 -10.93 -1.66
CA PHE A 88 -9.55 -10.22 -1.25
C PHE A 88 -9.24 -8.78 -0.79
N SER A 89 -8.23 -8.62 0.06
CA SER A 89 -7.80 -7.29 0.53
C SER A 89 -7.25 -6.42 -0.58
N ALA A 90 -6.42 -6.97 -1.49
CA ALA A 90 -5.89 -6.24 -2.63
C ALA A 90 -6.98 -5.79 -3.61
N VAL A 91 -7.95 -6.66 -3.94
CA VAL A 91 -9.06 -6.32 -4.86
C VAL A 91 -9.94 -5.23 -4.26
N ILE A 92 -10.29 -5.32 -2.98
CA ILE A 92 -11.09 -4.30 -2.32
C ILE A 92 -10.34 -2.97 -2.29
N ALA A 93 -9.07 -2.99 -1.89
CA ALA A 93 -8.26 -1.79 -1.83
C ALA A 93 -8.10 -1.13 -3.22
N ALA A 94 -7.86 -1.93 -4.27
CA ALA A 94 -7.77 -1.46 -5.65
C ALA A 94 -9.11 -0.95 -6.21
N THR A 95 -10.25 -1.40 -5.68
CA THR A 95 -11.58 -0.93 -6.09
C THR A 95 -11.95 0.39 -5.42
N ILE A 96 -11.45 0.62 -4.20
CA ILE A 96 -11.73 1.84 -3.43
C ILE A 96 -10.82 3.00 -3.86
N GLY A 97 -9.54 2.70 -4.10
CA GLY A 97 -8.55 3.69 -4.55
C GLY A 97 -8.80 4.12 -5.99
#